data_AF-A0A1Z4R392-F1
#
_entry.id   AF-A0A1Z4R392-F1
#
_cell.length_a   1.000
_cell.length_b   1.000
_cell.length_c   1.000
_cell.angle_alpha   90.00
_cell.angle_beta   90.00
_cell.angle_gamma   90.00
#
_symmetry.space_group_name_H-M   'P 1'
#
loop_
_entity.id
_entity.type
_entity.pdbx_description
1 polymer ?
#
loop_
_entity_poly.entity_id
_entity_poly.type
_entity_poly.pdbx_seq_one_letter_code
_entity_poly.pdbx_strand_id
1 'polypeptide(L)'
;MNFYHVKRHRVNSLDYDPQKLQLIDTLELEVLKKFEHYQIPVIQLRDTLPKEGVCQVFEDTNTSGCDLSFFDLMSSSYCVGNFSLRDDWKRREVRFQSFKVLRKVRNTDFIQAVTLVAGYIRRIEAAQQGWNLDKLPGVACGRSEVLKLTKEEYRTWADPVHRGFEEAARFLHGQKIFDANDVAYPIQLVALSAILTVLGERSRSYQARTMLERWLWCGMFGEIYTRWHDGQAGRDVVEVPAWIDGGALPFGINQANFSFERLLSVRKRLGAVYQGFAALLRREGAVDWITGEEINDVIYFEEQIDSHHIFPVDWCRKQGIDPKIYNCLVNRTPLSAKTNKIIGSKAPSAYLKDLEMRGMNTENLDNILLSHYVELQVLQKDNFQEFFQTRAEELMYIIGRAMGKDLNFELQR
;
A
#
# COMPACT_ATOMS: atom_id res chain seq x y z
N MET A 1 -0.04 -56.56 -20.38
CA MET A 1 0.59 -57.53 -21.30
C MET A 1 1.00 -56.77 -22.56
N ASN A 2 2.28 -56.41 -22.67
CA ASN A 2 2.95 -56.13 -23.95
C ASN A 2 4.45 -56.24 -23.65
N PHE A 3 5.01 -57.37 -24.07
CA PHE A 3 6.41 -57.74 -23.91
C PHE A 3 7.24 -56.99 -24.95
N TYR A 4 8.04 -56.02 -24.52
CA TYR A 4 9.17 -55.56 -25.33
C TYR A 4 10.43 -56.28 -24.86
N HIS A 5 10.66 -57.46 -25.43
CA HIS A 5 11.96 -58.11 -25.42
C HIS A 5 12.91 -57.26 -26.27
N VAL A 6 13.87 -56.59 -25.63
CA VAL A 6 15.02 -56.02 -26.33
C VAL A 6 15.86 -57.19 -26.84
N LYS A 7 15.71 -57.52 -28.13
CA LYS A 7 16.64 -58.40 -28.85
C LYS A 7 18.02 -57.73 -28.83
N ARG A 8 18.92 -58.23 -27.99
CA ARG A 8 20.36 -58.01 -28.17
C ARG A 8 20.76 -58.65 -29.50
N HIS A 9 20.77 -57.88 -30.56
CA HIS A 9 21.46 -58.25 -31.78
C HIS A 9 22.94 -58.35 -31.45
N ARG A 10 23.47 -59.59 -31.39
CA ARG A 10 24.90 -59.86 -31.51
C ARG A 10 25.33 -59.37 -32.89
N VAL A 11 25.85 -58.15 -32.96
CA VAL A 11 26.62 -57.67 -34.10
C VAL A 11 28.09 -57.92 -33.76
N ASN A 12 28.70 -58.84 -34.52
CA ASN A 12 30.13 -59.10 -34.46
C ASN A 12 30.92 -57.88 -34.93
N SER A 13 32.03 -57.59 -34.23
CA SER A 13 33.18 -56.77 -34.63
C SER A 13 32.88 -55.40 -35.26
N LEU A 14 32.66 -54.40 -34.41
CA LEU A 14 32.98 -53.00 -34.70
C LEU A 14 33.76 -52.47 -33.49
N ASP A 15 34.92 -51.87 -33.74
CA ASP A 15 35.78 -51.18 -32.77
C ASP A 15 35.04 -49.96 -32.18
N TYR A 16 34.05 -50.23 -31.34
CA TYR A 16 33.37 -49.18 -30.61
C TYR A 16 34.18 -48.86 -29.37
N ASP A 17 34.64 -47.61 -29.31
CA ASP A 17 35.31 -47.03 -28.16
C ASP A 17 34.49 -47.32 -26.87
N PRO A 18 35.04 -48.09 -25.92
CA PRO A 18 34.36 -48.44 -24.68
C PRO A 18 33.86 -47.21 -23.90
N GLN A 19 34.55 -46.07 -24.03
CA GLN A 19 34.15 -44.82 -23.39
C GLN A 19 32.85 -44.28 -24.00
N LYS A 20 32.65 -44.43 -25.32
CA LYS A 20 31.42 -43.98 -26.00
C LYS A 20 30.22 -44.88 -25.67
N LEU A 21 30.43 -46.18 -25.57
CA LEU A 21 29.37 -47.11 -25.13
C LEU A 21 28.95 -46.82 -23.69
N GLN A 22 29.91 -46.57 -22.79
CA GLN A 22 29.63 -46.19 -21.42
C GLN A 22 28.89 -44.84 -21.33
N LEU A 23 29.23 -43.88 -22.20
CA LEU A 23 28.51 -42.60 -22.29
C LEU A 23 27.06 -42.78 -22.75
N ILE A 24 26.81 -43.66 -23.73
CA ILE A 24 25.46 -43.98 -24.21
C ILE A 24 24.64 -44.66 -23.10
N ASP A 25 25.21 -45.64 -22.41
CA ASP A 25 24.55 -46.31 -21.29
C ASP A 25 24.20 -45.31 -20.17
N THR A 26 25.12 -44.39 -19.89
CA THR A 26 24.89 -43.31 -18.90
C THR A 26 23.78 -42.37 -19.35
N LEU A 27 23.77 -41.93 -20.61
CA LEU A 27 22.72 -41.08 -21.17
C LEU A 27 21.35 -41.78 -21.11
N GLU A 28 21.29 -43.06 -21.48
CA GLU A 28 20.05 -43.82 -21.47
C GLU A 28 19.51 -43.96 -20.04
N LEU A 29 20.33 -44.38 -19.08
CA LEU A 29 19.90 -44.64 -17.72
C LEU A 29 19.64 -43.36 -16.92
N GLU A 30 20.51 -42.35 -17.04
CA GLU A 30 20.44 -41.17 -16.18
C GLU A 30 19.56 -40.05 -16.73
N VAL A 31 19.31 -40.02 -18.05
CA VAL A 31 18.49 -38.99 -18.70
C VAL A 31 17.24 -39.61 -19.30
N LEU A 32 17.38 -40.47 -20.32
CA LEU A 32 16.22 -40.95 -21.10
C LEU A 32 15.23 -41.72 -20.23
N LYS A 33 15.71 -42.67 -19.41
CA LYS A 33 14.85 -43.45 -18.52
C LYS A 33 14.17 -42.60 -17.46
N LYS A 34 14.80 -41.52 -16.98
CA LYS A 34 14.15 -40.58 -16.05
C LYS A 34 13.00 -39.83 -16.72
N PHE A 35 13.14 -39.43 -17.98
CA PHE A 35 12.06 -38.80 -18.75
C PHE A 35 10.95 -39.80 -19.09
N GLU A 36 11.30 -41.01 -19.56
CA GLU A 36 10.33 -42.05 -19.91
C GLU A 36 9.46 -42.47 -18.72
N HIS A 37 10.03 -42.49 -17.51
CA HIS A 37 9.33 -42.89 -16.28
C HIS A 37 8.85 -41.70 -15.46
N TYR A 38 9.01 -40.47 -15.96
CA TYR A 38 8.54 -39.29 -15.26
C TYR A 38 7.02 -39.33 -15.15
N GLN A 39 6.50 -39.45 -13.93
CA GLN A 39 5.07 -39.45 -13.66
C GLN A 39 4.58 -38.00 -13.58
N ILE A 40 3.69 -37.61 -14.50
CA ILE A 40 3.01 -36.32 -14.44
C ILE A 40 1.75 -36.50 -13.60
N PRO A 41 1.63 -35.86 -12.42
CA PRO A 41 0.39 -35.88 -11.66
C PRO A 41 -0.69 -35.14 -12.46
N VAL A 42 -1.79 -35.83 -12.78
CA VAL A 42 -2.93 -35.25 -13.50
C VAL A 42 -4.09 -35.08 -12.52
N ILE A 43 -4.56 -33.85 -12.38
CA ILE A 43 -5.78 -33.53 -11.63
C ILE A 43 -6.87 -33.25 -12.67
N GLN A 44 -7.82 -34.19 -12.80
CA GLN A 44 -8.95 -34.04 -13.71
C GLN A 44 -10.12 -33.40 -12.98
N LEU A 45 -10.51 -32.20 -13.41
CA LEU A 45 -11.67 -31.49 -12.88
C LEU A 45 -12.92 -31.83 -13.70
N ARG A 46 -14.09 -31.82 -13.07
CA ARG A 46 -15.37 -32.03 -13.76
C ARG A 46 -15.77 -30.76 -14.50
N ASP A 47 -16.37 -30.92 -15.69
CA ASP A 47 -16.86 -29.79 -16.50
C ASP A 47 -17.93 -28.94 -15.80
N THR A 48 -18.61 -29.51 -14.79
CA THR A 48 -19.61 -28.83 -13.97
C THR A 48 -19.01 -27.95 -12.87
N LEU A 49 -17.69 -27.99 -12.66
CA LEU A 49 -17.04 -27.23 -11.60
C LEU A 49 -17.06 -25.74 -11.98
N PRO A 50 -17.57 -24.85 -11.11
CA PRO A 50 -17.58 -23.43 -11.40
C PRO A 50 -16.14 -22.90 -11.53
N LYS A 51 -15.96 -21.81 -12.28
CA LYS A 51 -14.63 -21.21 -12.52
C LYS A 51 -13.89 -20.99 -11.21
N GLU A 52 -14.57 -20.50 -10.18
CA GLU A 52 -14.00 -20.27 -8.85
C GLU A 52 -13.44 -21.56 -8.23
N GLY A 53 -14.13 -22.69 -8.38
CA GLY A 53 -13.69 -23.99 -7.89
C GLY A 53 -12.50 -24.54 -8.67
N VAL A 54 -12.46 -24.32 -10.00
CA VAL A 54 -11.27 -24.63 -10.81
C VAL A 54 -10.07 -23.84 -10.29
N CYS A 55 -10.25 -22.53 -10.11
CA CYS A 55 -9.20 -21.63 -9.66
C CYS A 55 -8.64 -22.02 -8.28
N GLN A 56 -9.50 -22.40 -7.34
CA GLN A 56 -9.08 -22.83 -5.99
C GLN A 56 -8.21 -24.09 -6.04
N VAL A 57 -8.64 -25.12 -6.79
CA VAL A 57 -7.84 -26.35 -6.93
C VAL A 57 -6.49 -26.07 -7.60
N PHE A 58 -6.45 -25.18 -8.58
CA PHE A 58 -5.21 -24.78 -9.25
C PHE A 58 -4.25 -24.02 -8.33
N GLU A 59 -4.75 -23.16 -7.44
CA GLU A 59 -3.91 -22.46 -6.45
C GLU A 59 -3.39 -23.40 -5.37
N ASP A 60 -4.26 -24.25 -4.80
CA ASP A 60 -3.90 -25.19 -3.73
C ASP A 60 -2.87 -26.24 -4.18
N THR A 61 -2.85 -26.55 -5.48
CA THR A 61 -1.92 -27.53 -6.07
C THR A 61 -0.64 -26.89 -6.57
N ASN A 62 -0.60 -25.57 -6.71
CA ASN A 62 0.56 -24.82 -7.16
C ASN A 62 1.34 -24.21 -5.98
N THR A 63 1.89 -25.08 -5.12
CA THR A 63 2.62 -24.68 -3.91
C THR A 63 4.12 -24.40 -4.13
N SER A 64 4.62 -24.42 -5.37
CA SER A 64 6.05 -24.24 -5.63
C SER A 64 6.36 -23.52 -6.95
N GLY A 65 6.96 -22.33 -6.83
CA GLY A 65 7.77 -21.69 -7.87
C GLY A 65 7.22 -20.37 -8.42
N CYS A 66 5.90 -20.20 -8.51
CA CYS A 66 5.26 -18.94 -8.90
C CYS A 66 3.80 -18.96 -8.45
N ASP A 67 3.43 -18.15 -7.45
CA ASP A 67 2.05 -18.06 -6.95
C ASP A 67 1.12 -17.66 -8.12
N LEU A 68 0.22 -18.56 -8.51
CA LEU A 68 -0.83 -18.25 -9.48
C LEU A 68 -1.89 -17.42 -8.76
N SER A 69 -2.25 -16.29 -9.36
CA SER A 69 -3.25 -15.35 -8.87
C SER A 69 -4.50 -15.39 -9.74
N PHE A 70 -5.61 -14.81 -9.26
CA PHE A 70 -6.82 -14.63 -10.08
C PHE A 70 -6.55 -13.86 -11.38
N PHE A 71 -5.48 -13.06 -11.45
CA PHE A 71 -5.04 -12.40 -12.68
C PHE A 71 -4.58 -13.40 -13.76
N ASP A 72 -3.91 -14.49 -13.37
CA ASP A 72 -3.43 -15.51 -14.31
C ASP A 72 -4.59 -16.29 -14.93
N LEU A 73 -5.64 -16.53 -14.14
CA LEU A 73 -6.88 -17.20 -14.57
C LEU A 73 -7.71 -16.31 -15.49
N MET A 74 -7.80 -15.02 -15.15
CA MET A 74 -8.37 -13.99 -16.03
C MET A 74 -7.61 -13.88 -17.36
N SER A 75 -6.29 -13.90 -17.29
CA SER A 75 -5.44 -13.89 -18.48
C SER A 75 -5.77 -15.06 -19.41
N SER A 76 -5.88 -16.28 -18.85
CA SER A 76 -6.27 -17.48 -19.62
C SER A 76 -7.67 -17.33 -20.25
N SER A 77 -8.66 -16.83 -19.50
CA SER A 77 -10.01 -16.60 -20.01
C SER A 77 -10.06 -15.57 -21.14
N TYR A 78 -9.15 -14.60 -21.13
CA TYR A 78 -9.10 -13.50 -22.11
C TYR A 78 -8.27 -13.82 -23.37
N CYS A 79 -7.43 -14.85 -23.31
CA CYS A 79 -6.58 -15.30 -24.42
C CYS A 79 -7.38 -15.77 -25.64
N VAL A 80 -8.67 -16.07 -25.49
CA VAL A 80 -9.57 -16.31 -26.62
C VAL A 80 -9.74 -15.01 -27.41
N GLY A 81 -9.20 -14.96 -28.64
CA GLY A 81 -9.30 -13.82 -29.56
C GLY A 81 -8.21 -12.75 -29.42
N ASN A 82 -6.93 -13.15 -29.53
CA ASN A 82 -5.75 -12.28 -29.72
C ASN A 82 -5.57 -11.13 -28.71
N PHE A 83 -5.95 -11.31 -27.45
CA PHE A 83 -5.67 -10.32 -26.39
C PHE A 83 -4.88 -10.95 -25.25
N SER A 84 -3.81 -10.28 -24.83
CA SER A 84 -2.96 -10.70 -23.72
C SER A 84 -3.08 -9.69 -22.59
N LEU A 85 -3.76 -10.09 -21.51
CA LEU A 85 -3.89 -9.28 -20.30
C LEU A 85 -2.53 -9.02 -19.64
N ARG A 86 -1.59 -9.99 -19.74
CA ARG A 86 -0.22 -9.85 -19.24
C ARG A 86 0.55 -8.76 -19.97
N ASP A 87 0.48 -8.73 -21.31
CA ASP A 87 1.20 -7.73 -22.09
C ASP A 87 0.58 -6.35 -21.91
N ASP A 88 -0.75 -6.27 -21.76
CA ASP A 88 -1.40 -5.03 -21.39
C ASP A 88 -0.93 -4.50 -20.04
N TRP A 89 -0.89 -5.36 -19.01
CA TRP A 89 -0.36 -5.01 -17.69
C TRP A 89 1.09 -4.51 -17.76
N LYS A 90 1.99 -5.25 -18.43
CA LYS A 90 3.40 -4.84 -18.57
C LYS A 90 3.55 -3.43 -19.14
N ARG A 91 2.75 -3.07 -20.15
CA ARG A 91 2.77 -1.71 -20.72
C ARG A 91 2.33 -0.66 -19.71
N ARG A 92 1.30 -0.95 -18.92
CA ARG A 92 0.80 -0.05 -17.87
C ARG A 92 1.78 0.08 -16.71
N GLU A 93 2.40 -1.02 -16.31
CA GLU A 93 3.38 -1.08 -15.22
C GLU A 93 4.57 -0.17 -15.51
N VAL A 94 5.10 -0.17 -16.73
CA VAL A 94 6.18 0.76 -17.15
C VAL A 94 5.82 2.21 -16.85
N ARG A 95 4.57 2.61 -17.11
CA ARG A 95 4.08 3.95 -16.80
C ARG A 95 3.90 4.16 -15.30
N PHE A 96 3.41 3.18 -14.55
CA PHE A 96 3.30 3.29 -13.10
C PHE A 96 4.66 3.46 -12.42
N GLN A 97 5.73 2.87 -12.95
CA GLN A 97 7.08 3.03 -12.40
C GLN A 97 7.60 4.48 -12.42
N SER A 98 7.05 5.36 -13.26
CA SER A 98 7.39 6.80 -13.23
C SER A 98 6.80 7.54 -12.03
N PHE A 99 5.81 6.97 -11.35
CA PHE A 99 5.21 7.53 -10.13
C PHE A 99 5.70 6.73 -8.93
N LYS A 100 6.51 7.35 -8.06
CA LYS A 100 7.15 6.65 -6.93
C LYS A 100 6.15 5.93 -6.01
N VAL A 101 5.00 6.56 -5.73
CA VAL A 101 3.89 5.97 -4.96
C VAL A 101 3.23 4.75 -5.63
N LEU A 102 3.32 4.62 -6.96
CA LEU A 102 2.69 3.51 -7.70
C LEU A 102 3.63 2.34 -7.97
N ARG A 103 4.92 2.44 -7.62
CA ARG A 103 5.95 1.43 -7.96
C ARG A 103 5.66 0.03 -7.43
N LYS A 104 4.87 -0.09 -6.37
CA LYS A 104 4.46 -1.38 -5.77
C LYS A 104 3.04 -1.84 -6.16
N VAL A 105 2.36 -1.12 -7.06
CA VAL A 105 1.05 -1.53 -7.56
C VAL A 105 1.21 -2.82 -8.35
N ARG A 106 0.44 -3.85 -7.99
CA ARG A 106 0.46 -5.16 -8.64
C ARG A 106 -0.61 -5.23 -9.73
N ASN A 107 -0.48 -6.22 -10.60
CA ASN A 107 -1.49 -6.58 -11.58
C ASN A 107 -2.87 -6.86 -10.96
N THR A 108 -2.89 -7.47 -9.78
CA THR A 108 -4.08 -7.77 -8.97
C THR A 108 -4.73 -6.49 -8.44
N ASP A 109 -3.96 -5.52 -7.97
CA ASP A 109 -4.47 -4.23 -7.51
C ASP A 109 -5.14 -3.47 -8.66
N PHE A 110 -4.53 -3.48 -9.85
CA PHE A 110 -5.08 -2.83 -11.03
C PHE A 110 -6.39 -3.47 -11.51
N ILE A 111 -6.43 -4.80 -11.64
CA ILE A 111 -7.66 -5.48 -12.08
C ILE A 111 -8.78 -5.36 -11.04
N GLN A 112 -8.44 -5.29 -9.74
CA GLN A 112 -9.42 -4.98 -8.69
C GLN A 112 -10.04 -3.59 -8.91
N ALA A 113 -9.25 -2.56 -9.21
CA ALA A 113 -9.77 -1.22 -9.53
C ALA A 113 -10.70 -1.24 -10.76
N VAL A 114 -10.31 -1.95 -11.83
CA VAL A 114 -11.16 -2.14 -13.01
C VAL A 114 -12.48 -2.83 -12.66
N THR A 115 -12.42 -3.84 -11.78
CA THR A 115 -13.60 -4.57 -11.30
C THR A 115 -14.54 -3.66 -10.50
N LEU A 116 -13.99 -2.80 -9.63
CA LEU A 116 -14.76 -1.82 -8.87
C LEU A 116 -15.49 -0.85 -9.79
N VAL A 117 -14.79 -0.28 -10.79
CA VAL A 117 -15.40 0.66 -11.74
C VAL A 117 -16.47 -0.02 -12.59
N ALA A 118 -16.20 -1.21 -13.14
CA ALA A 118 -17.20 -1.96 -13.90
C ALA A 118 -18.44 -2.29 -13.05
N GLY A 119 -18.24 -2.72 -11.80
CA GLY A 119 -19.32 -2.99 -10.85
C GLY A 119 -20.15 -1.74 -10.53
N TYR A 120 -19.50 -0.60 -10.31
CA TYR A 120 -20.17 0.68 -10.08
C TYR A 120 -21.02 1.08 -11.28
N ILE A 121 -20.50 0.95 -12.50
CA ILE A 121 -21.25 1.33 -13.71
C ILE A 121 -22.47 0.43 -13.90
N ARG A 122 -22.33 -0.90 -13.77
CA ARG A 122 -23.48 -1.82 -13.80
C ARG A 122 -24.55 -1.44 -12.77
N ARG A 123 -24.12 -1.00 -11.58
CA ARG A 123 -25.03 -0.54 -10.53
C ARG A 123 -25.79 0.72 -10.95
N ILE A 124 -25.11 1.70 -11.51
CA ILE A 124 -25.75 2.95 -11.99
C ILE A 124 -26.69 2.69 -13.15
N GLU A 125 -26.30 1.86 -14.11
CA GLU A 125 -27.15 1.48 -15.25
C GLU A 125 -28.42 0.75 -14.79
N ALA A 126 -28.31 -0.20 -13.86
CA ALA A 126 -29.48 -0.89 -13.30
C ALA A 126 -30.42 0.08 -12.57
N ALA A 127 -29.87 1.05 -11.82
CA ALA A 127 -30.68 2.09 -11.17
C ALA A 127 -31.41 2.97 -12.20
N GLN A 128 -30.73 3.38 -13.28
CA GLN A 128 -31.33 4.15 -14.38
C GLN A 128 -32.42 3.37 -15.13
N GLN A 129 -32.31 2.04 -15.19
CA GLN A 129 -33.34 1.14 -15.73
C GLN A 129 -34.51 0.92 -14.76
N GLY A 130 -34.52 1.57 -13.59
CA GLY A 130 -35.62 1.48 -12.62
C GLY A 130 -35.63 0.21 -11.79
N TRP A 131 -34.50 -0.48 -11.65
CA TRP A 131 -34.40 -1.64 -10.75
C TRP A 131 -34.65 -1.21 -9.31
N ASN A 132 -35.21 -2.12 -8.51
CA ASN A 132 -35.37 -1.90 -7.07
C ASN A 132 -33.98 -1.70 -6.42
N LEU A 133 -33.86 -0.69 -5.55
CA LEU A 133 -32.64 -0.32 -4.83
C LEU A 133 -31.98 -1.52 -4.10
N ASP A 134 -32.78 -2.41 -3.51
CA ASP A 134 -32.31 -3.59 -2.78
C ASP A 134 -31.78 -4.70 -3.70
N LYS A 135 -32.08 -4.61 -5.00
CA LYS A 135 -31.66 -5.57 -6.04
C LYS A 135 -30.57 -5.03 -6.95
N LEU A 136 -30.04 -3.85 -6.66
CA LEU A 136 -28.96 -3.27 -7.45
C LEU A 136 -27.69 -4.14 -7.35
N PRO A 137 -26.95 -4.30 -8.46
CA PRO A 137 -25.67 -5.01 -8.45
C PRO A 137 -24.74 -4.53 -7.33
N GLY A 138 -24.13 -5.48 -6.64
CA GLY A 138 -23.08 -5.21 -5.65
C GLY A 138 -21.81 -4.67 -6.32
N VAL A 139 -21.09 -3.81 -5.60
CA VAL A 139 -19.76 -3.33 -5.99
C VAL A 139 -18.76 -3.91 -5.01
N ALA A 140 -17.85 -4.74 -5.49
CA ALA A 140 -16.78 -5.36 -4.73
C ALA A 140 -15.65 -5.81 -5.67
N CYS A 141 -14.48 -6.08 -5.12
CA CYS A 141 -13.29 -6.51 -5.86
C CYS A 141 -12.64 -7.76 -5.28
N GLY A 142 -13.43 -8.57 -4.58
CA GLY A 142 -13.00 -9.89 -4.17
C GLY A 142 -12.76 -10.79 -5.39
N ARG A 143 -12.15 -11.95 -5.14
CA ARG A 143 -11.83 -12.94 -6.18
C ARG A 143 -13.02 -13.25 -7.09
N SER A 144 -14.19 -13.49 -6.50
CA SER A 144 -15.38 -13.91 -7.25
C SER A 144 -15.88 -12.82 -8.20
N GLU A 145 -15.71 -11.56 -7.82
CA GLU A 145 -16.09 -10.39 -8.61
C GLU A 145 -15.09 -10.16 -9.74
N VAL A 146 -13.79 -10.31 -9.46
CA VAL A 146 -12.76 -10.17 -10.48
C VAL A 146 -12.92 -11.23 -11.58
N LEU A 147 -13.22 -12.49 -11.21
CA LEU A 147 -13.44 -13.57 -12.18
C LEU A 147 -14.70 -13.40 -13.05
N LYS A 148 -15.62 -12.52 -12.65
CA LYS A 148 -16.82 -12.17 -13.42
C LYS A 148 -16.60 -10.99 -14.37
N LEU A 149 -15.47 -10.27 -14.25
CA LEU A 149 -15.15 -9.16 -15.14
C LEU A 149 -15.01 -9.70 -16.58
N THR A 150 -15.72 -9.10 -17.53
CA THR A 150 -15.65 -9.50 -18.93
C THR A 150 -14.48 -8.80 -19.64
N LYS A 151 -14.03 -9.39 -20.75
CA LYS A 151 -12.96 -8.81 -21.59
C LYS A 151 -13.36 -7.45 -22.15
N GLU A 152 -14.63 -7.30 -22.49
CA GLU A 152 -15.25 -6.07 -22.99
C GLU A 152 -15.23 -4.99 -21.91
N GLU A 153 -15.70 -5.31 -20.69
CA GLU A 153 -15.64 -4.38 -19.55
C GLU A 153 -14.20 -3.98 -19.22
N TYR A 154 -13.27 -4.93 -19.23
CA TYR A 154 -11.85 -4.63 -19.03
C TYR A 154 -11.35 -3.63 -20.09
N ARG A 155 -11.61 -3.90 -21.38
CA ARG A 155 -11.17 -3.01 -22.46
C ARG A 155 -11.78 -1.61 -22.35
N THR A 156 -13.02 -1.51 -21.91
CA THR A 156 -13.70 -0.23 -21.71
C THR A 156 -13.08 0.57 -20.56
N TRP A 157 -12.77 -0.10 -19.43
CA TRP A 157 -12.44 0.59 -18.18
C TRP A 157 -10.95 0.63 -17.84
N ALA A 158 -10.11 -0.19 -18.46
CA ALA A 158 -8.68 -0.25 -18.12
C ALA A 158 -7.96 1.10 -18.35
N ASP A 159 -8.21 1.81 -19.45
CA ASP A 159 -7.59 3.11 -19.71
C ASP A 159 -8.10 4.23 -18.78
N PRO A 160 -9.43 4.38 -18.54
CA PRO A 160 -9.93 5.27 -17.50
C PRO A 160 -9.36 4.99 -16.10
N VAL A 161 -9.23 3.72 -15.72
CA VAL A 161 -8.67 3.31 -14.42
C VAL A 161 -7.17 3.62 -14.35
N HIS A 162 -6.43 3.40 -15.42
CA HIS A 162 -5.02 3.77 -15.48
C HIS A 162 -4.82 5.28 -15.22
N ARG A 163 -5.65 6.13 -15.84
CA ARG A 163 -5.65 7.58 -15.54
C ARG A 163 -6.09 7.89 -14.11
N GLY A 164 -7.02 7.10 -13.55
CA GLY A 164 -7.41 7.16 -12.14
C GLY A 164 -6.23 6.93 -11.19
N PHE A 165 -5.39 5.94 -11.48
CA PHE A 165 -4.14 5.71 -10.72
C PHE A 165 -3.15 6.87 -10.84
N GLU A 166 -2.96 7.44 -12.04
CA GLU A 166 -2.11 8.62 -12.20
C GLU A 166 -2.65 9.81 -11.40
N GLU A 167 -3.96 10.01 -11.39
CA GLU A 167 -4.59 11.07 -10.59
C GLU A 167 -4.49 10.80 -9.09
N ALA A 168 -4.61 9.54 -8.67
CA ALA A 168 -4.37 9.13 -7.29
C ALA A 168 -2.93 9.44 -6.87
N ALA A 169 -1.95 9.20 -7.74
CA ALA A 169 -0.56 9.54 -7.47
C ALA A 169 -0.37 11.05 -7.26
N ARG A 170 -0.99 11.89 -8.10
CA ARG A 170 -0.97 13.36 -7.91
C ARG A 170 -1.66 13.79 -6.62
N PHE A 171 -2.81 13.18 -6.31
CA PHE A 171 -3.55 13.44 -5.07
C PHE A 171 -2.70 13.11 -3.84
N LEU A 172 -2.08 11.93 -3.79
CA LEU A 172 -1.22 11.48 -2.69
C LEU A 172 0.02 12.36 -2.53
N HIS A 173 0.63 12.80 -3.63
CA HIS A 173 1.75 13.74 -3.58
C HIS A 173 1.37 15.05 -2.89
N GLY A 174 0.17 15.59 -3.18
CA GLY A 174 -0.38 16.75 -2.47
C GLY A 174 -0.61 16.52 -0.96
N GLN A 175 -0.77 15.27 -0.54
CA GLN A 175 -0.86 14.87 0.87
C GLN A 175 0.51 14.52 1.49
N LYS A 176 1.62 14.85 0.80
CA LYS A 176 3.00 14.57 1.20
C LYS A 176 3.30 13.07 1.39
N ILE A 177 2.61 12.22 0.64
CA ILE A 177 2.86 10.78 0.50
C ILE A 177 3.62 10.61 -0.82
N PHE A 178 4.90 10.26 -0.74
CA PHE A 178 5.82 10.39 -1.88
C PHE A 178 6.34 9.05 -2.40
N ASP A 179 6.47 8.03 -1.54
CA ASP A 179 6.98 6.72 -1.91
C ASP A 179 5.92 5.62 -1.77
N ALA A 180 6.10 4.51 -2.50
CA ALA A 180 5.21 3.36 -2.38
C ALA A 180 5.21 2.74 -0.97
N ASN A 181 6.26 2.94 -0.17
CA ASN A 181 6.31 2.54 1.24
C ASN A 181 5.46 3.43 2.16
N ASP A 182 5.11 4.64 1.72
CA ASP A 182 4.27 5.59 2.45
C ASP A 182 2.78 5.30 2.21
N VAL A 183 2.45 4.53 1.18
CA VAL A 183 1.09 4.07 0.89
C VAL A 183 0.70 3.00 1.92
N ALA A 184 -0.02 3.44 2.95
CA ALA A 184 -0.46 2.62 4.08
C ALA A 184 -1.19 1.33 3.68
N TYR A 185 -2.14 1.45 2.75
CA TYR A 185 -2.99 0.35 2.30
C TYR A 185 -3.06 0.34 0.77
N PRO A 186 -2.51 -0.69 0.10
CA PRO A 186 -2.64 -0.83 -1.35
C PRO A 186 -4.10 -0.81 -1.81
N ILE A 187 -4.99 -1.47 -1.06
CA ILE A 187 -6.42 -1.51 -1.36
C ILE A 187 -7.13 -0.15 -1.21
N GLN A 188 -6.64 0.75 -0.34
CA GLN A 188 -7.16 2.13 -0.28
C GLN A 188 -6.72 2.93 -1.52
N LEU A 189 -5.50 2.71 -2.02
CA LEU A 189 -5.06 3.28 -3.30
C LEU A 189 -5.89 2.73 -4.48
N VAL A 190 -6.24 1.44 -4.46
CA VAL A 190 -7.17 0.83 -5.43
C VAL A 190 -8.54 1.52 -5.39
N ALA A 191 -9.13 1.66 -4.20
CA ALA A 191 -10.40 2.34 -4.01
C ALA A 191 -10.35 3.82 -4.45
N LEU A 192 -9.30 4.55 -4.06
CA LEU A 192 -9.08 5.94 -4.46
C LEU A 192 -9.02 6.07 -5.98
N SER A 193 -8.27 5.17 -6.64
CA SER A 193 -8.11 5.18 -8.10
C SER A 193 -9.45 4.93 -8.80
N ALA A 194 -10.26 3.99 -8.30
CA ALA A 194 -11.61 3.74 -8.81
C ALA A 194 -12.57 4.92 -8.57
N ILE A 195 -12.54 5.53 -7.37
CA ILE A 195 -13.33 6.72 -7.02
C ILE A 195 -12.98 7.88 -7.96
N LEU A 196 -11.69 8.15 -8.18
CA LEU A 196 -11.23 9.22 -9.08
C LEU A 196 -11.65 8.96 -10.53
N THR A 197 -11.62 7.70 -10.99
CA THR A 197 -12.15 7.33 -12.31
C THR A 197 -13.65 7.59 -12.42
N VAL A 198 -14.44 7.22 -11.39
CA VAL A 198 -15.91 7.42 -11.36
C VAL A 198 -16.28 8.91 -11.29
N LEU A 199 -15.55 9.69 -10.52
CA LEU A 199 -15.78 11.13 -10.40
C LEU A 199 -15.38 11.90 -11.66
N GLY A 200 -14.32 11.46 -12.34
CA GLY A 200 -13.74 12.18 -13.47
C GLY A 200 -13.29 13.59 -13.07
N GLU A 201 -13.56 14.58 -13.91
CA GLU A 201 -13.18 15.99 -13.66
C GLU A 201 -13.78 16.57 -12.38
N ARG A 202 -14.91 16.05 -11.88
CA ARG A 202 -15.53 16.51 -10.63
C ARG A 202 -14.60 16.37 -9.41
N SER A 203 -13.71 15.38 -9.44
CA SER A 203 -12.68 15.15 -8.41
C SER A 203 -11.67 16.29 -8.26
N ARG A 204 -11.58 17.21 -9.23
CA ARG A 204 -10.66 18.35 -9.19
C ARG A 204 -11.22 19.56 -8.45
N SER A 205 -12.52 19.57 -8.12
CA SER A 205 -13.10 20.66 -7.34
C SER A 205 -12.50 20.72 -5.93
N TYR A 206 -12.39 21.92 -5.36
CA TYR A 206 -11.88 22.12 -4.00
C TYR A 206 -12.67 21.29 -2.97
N GLN A 207 -14.00 21.33 -3.06
CA GLN A 207 -14.87 20.56 -2.16
C GLN A 207 -14.61 19.04 -2.26
N ALA A 208 -14.60 18.48 -3.47
CA ALA A 208 -14.34 17.05 -3.65
C ALA A 208 -12.94 16.67 -3.12
N ARG A 209 -11.93 17.52 -3.34
CA ARG A 209 -10.58 17.31 -2.81
C ARG A 209 -10.58 17.24 -1.29
N THR A 210 -11.15 18.23 -0.60
CA THR A 210 -11.23 18.25 0.87
C THR A 210 -11.97 17.03 1.43
N MET A 211 -13.03 16.58 0.76
CA MET A 211 -13.78 15.38 1.16
C MET A 211 -12.96 14.10 0.97
N LEU A 212 -12.24 13.97 -0.15
CA LEU A 212 -11.32 12.86 -0.41
C LEU A 212 -10.15 12.83 0.58
N GLU A 213 -9.65 14.00 0.99
CA GLU A 213 -8.62 14.11 2.03
C GLU A 213 -9.13 13.56 3.36
N ARG A 214 -10.32 14.01 3.79
CA ARG A 214 -10.95 13.48 5.02
C ARG A 214 -11.12 11.96 4.95
N TRP A 215 -11.58 11.44 3.81
CA TRP A 215 -11.70 10.00 3.59
C TRP A 215 -10.35 9.29 3.67
N LEU A 216 -9.30 9.84 3.05
CA LEU A 216 -7.94 9.29 3.10
C LEU A 216 -7.46 9.17 4.55
N TRP A 217 -7.49 10.27 5.29
CA TRP A 217 -7.02 10.35 6.68
C TRP A 217 -7.84 9.46 7.62
N CYS A 218 -9.16 9.40 7.44
CA CYS A 218 -10.00 8.45 8.16
C CYS A 218 -9.60 7.00 7.89
N GLY A 219 -9.28 6.65 6.64
CA GLY A 219 -8.83 5.30 6.29
C GLY A 219 -7.49 4.93 6.91
N MET A 220 -6.53 5.86 6.96
CA MET A 220 -5.20 5.64 7.54
C MET A 220 -5.23 5.60 9.08
N PHE A 221 -5.76 6.65 9.72
CA PHE A 221 -5.77 6.76 11.18
C PHE A 221 -6.83 5.88 11.84
N GLY A 222 -7.99 5.71 11.20
CA GLY A 222 -9.02 4.78 11.66
C GLY A 222 -8.74 3.31 11.31
N GLU A 223 -7.63 3.03 10.61
CA GLU A 223 -7.19 1.68 10.22
C GLU A 223 -8.28 0.86 9.50
N ILE A 224 -9.13 1.54 8.73
CA ILE A 224 -10.39 1.04 8.15
C ILE A 224 -10.19 -0.18 7.24
N TYR A 225 -9.05 -0.25 6.55
CA TYR A 225 -8.74 -1.34 5.61
C TYR A 225 -8.00 -2.52 6.25
N THR A 226 -7.89 -2.59 7.58
CA THR A 226 -7.24 -3.73 8.26
C THR A 226 -8.03 -5.03 8.12
N ARG A 227 -9.37 -4.95 8.04
CA ARG A 227 -10.27 -6.10 7.96
C ARG A 227 -11.24 -5.93 6.79
N TRP A 228 -11.61 -7.03 6.12
CA TRP A 228 -12.62 -7.04 5.05
C TRP A 228 -12.39 -5.99 3.95
N HIS A 229 -11.13 -5.79 3.57
CA HIS A 229 -10.70 -4.65 2.76
C HIS A 229 -11.34 -4.57 1.38
N ASP A 230 -11.59 -5.71 0.71
CA ASP A 230 -12.26 -5.73 -0.60
C ASP A 230 -13.72 -5.23 -0.51
N GLY A 231 -14.43 -5.62 0.55
CA GLY A 231 -15.80 -5.19 0.78
C GLY A 231 -15.89 -3.70 1.14
N GLN A 232 -14.94 -3.22 1.94
CA GLN A 232 -14.84 -1.81 2.28
C GLN A 232 -14.52 -0.95 1.05
N ALA A 233 -13.57 -1.36 0.20
CA ALA A 233 -13.28 -0.68 -1.06
C ALA A 233 -14.50 -0.61 -1.99
N GLY A 234 -15.24 -1.73 -2.11
CA GLY A 234 -16.51 -1.79 -2.85
C GLY A 234 -17.54 -0.78 -2.34
N ARG A 235 -17.70 -0.71 -1.02
CA ARG A 235 -18.57 0.27 -0.36
C ARG A 235 -18.12 1.70 -0.62
N ASP A 236 -16.84 2.01 -0.46
CA ASP A 236 -16.31 3.37 -0.64
C ASP A 236 -16.48 3.89 -2.07
N VAL A 237 -16.33 3.02 -3.08
CA VAL A 237 -16.55 3.39 -4.50
C VAL A 237 -18.01 3.78 -4.77
N VAL A 238 -18.96 3.34 -3.94
CA VAL A 238 -20.36 3.77 -4.03
C VAL A 238 -20.63 4.99 -3.14
N GLU A 239 -20.23 4.92 -1.87
CA GLU A 239 -20.60 5.91 -0.86
C GLU A 239 -19.82 7.23 -1.00
N VAL A 240 -18.54 7.21 -1.38
CA VAL A 240 -17.73 8.43 -1.49
C VAL A 240 -18.18 9.33 -2.64
N PRO A 241 -18.40 8.83 -3.88
CA PRO A 241 -18.96 9.67 -4.94
C PRO A 241 -20.34 10.22 -4.56
N ALA A 242 -21.22 9.39 -3.99
CA ALA A 242 -22.54 9.83 -3.56
C ALA A 242 -22.47 10.91 -2.47
N TRP A 243 -21.54 10.78 -1.51
CA TRP A 243 -21.31 11.78 -0.47
C TRP A 243 -20.83 13.10 -1.06
N ILE A 244 -19.89 13.07 -2.01
CA ILE A 244 -19.41 14.26 -2.73
C ILE A 244 -20.56 14.98 -3.45
N ASP A 245 -21.53 14.24 -3.96
CA ASP A 245 -22.74 14.78 -4.59
C ASP A 245 -23.83 15.23 -3.59
N GLY A 246 -23.51 15.31 -2.29
CA GLY A 246 -24.42 15.77 -1.24
C GLY A 246 -25.16 14.67 -0.49
N GLY A 247 -24.78 13.40 -0.70
CA GLY A 247 -25.32 12.24 0.00
C GLY A 247 -24.86 12.10 1.46
N ALA A 248 -25.18 10.97 2.07
CA ALA A 248 -24.84 10.67 3.46
C ALA A 248 -23.32 10.45 3.67
N LEU A 249 -22.88 10.64 4.92
CA LEU A 249 -21.49 10.39 5.30
C LEU A 249 -21.11 8.90 5.09
N PRO A 250 -19.99 8.58 4.42
CA PRO A 250 -19.56 7.21 4.20
C PRO A 250 -19.33 6.45 5.50
N PHE A 251 -19.65 5.16 5.49
CA PHE A 251 -19.51 4.26 6.62
C PHE A 251 -18.09 4.25 7.18
N GLY A 252 -17.07 4.19 6.31
CA GLY A 252 -15.66 4.18 6.73
C GLY A 252 -15.28 5.44 7.50
N ILE A 253 -15.79 6.61 7.11
CA ILE A 253 -15.56 7.87 7.84
C ILE A 253 -16.31 7.87 9.17
N ASN A 254 -17.54 7.35 9.21
CA ASN A 254 -18.29 7.26 10.45
C ASN A 254 -17.59 6.35 11.48
N GLN A 255 -17.12 5.18 11.05
CA GLN A 255 -16.44 4.19 11.90
C GLN A 255 -15.02 4.61 12.31
N ALA A 256 -14.35 5.45 11.53
CA ALA A 256 -12.98 5.86 11.85
C ALA A 256 -12.92 6.52 13.23
N ASN A 257 -12.01 6.04 14.07
CA ASN A 257 -11.75 6.60 15.38
C ASN A 257 -10.25 6.54 15.66
N PHE A 258 -9.74 7.48 16.43
CA PHE A 258 -8.34 7.50 16.84
C PHE A 258 -8.26 7.92 18.31
N SER A 259 -7.69 7.07 19.16
CA SER A 259 -7.59 7.33 20.59
C SER A 259 -6.18 7.75 20.99
N PHE A 260 -6.07 8.38 22.16
CA PHE A 260 -4.77 8.73 22.73
C PHE A 260 -3.90 7.49 22.97
N GLU A 261 -4.46 6.39 23.46
CA GLU A 261 -3.73 5.12 23.61
C GLU A 261 -3.21 4.60 22.27
N ARG A 262 -3.92 4.89 21.16
CA ARG A 262 -3.43 4.53 19.83
C ARG A 262 -2.20 5.36 19.45
N LEU A 263 -2.21 6.67 19.69
CA LEU A 263 -1.04 7.54 19.52
C LEU A 263 0.18 6.99 20.27
N LEU A 264 -0.06 6.50 21.49
CA LEU A 264 0.99 5.95 22.35
C LEU A 264 1.43 4.54 21.99
N SER A 265 0.61 3.72 21.33
CA SER A 265 0.89 2.29 21.10
C SER A 265 1.46 1.95 19.71
N VAL A 266 1.38 2.85 18.73
CA VAL A 266 1.86 2.59 17.37
C VAL A 266 3.39 2.45 17.32
N ARG A 267 3.88 1.33 16.77
CA ARG A 267 5.32 1.03 16.64
C ARG A 267 5.75 0.59 15.24
N LYS A 268 4.84 0.01 14.46
CA LYS A 268 5.15 -0.55 13.14
C LYS A 268 5.36 0.59 12.14
N ARG A 269 6.61 0.81 11.71
CA ARG A 269 6.98 1.88 10.78
C ARG A 269 6.20 1.84 9.47
N LEU A 270 6.04 0.65 8.90
CA LEU A 270 5.25 0.43 7.69
C LEU A 270 3.73 0.29 7.97
N GLY A 271 3.28 0.65 9.17
CA GLY A 271 1.86 0.63 9.53
C GLY A 271 1.15 1.91 9.10
N ALA A 272 -0.16 1.82 8.87
CA ALA A 272 -0.95 2.91 8.31
C ALA A 272 -0.90 4.19 9.14
N VAL A 273 -1.09 4.09 10.46
CA VAL A 273 -1.02 5.23 11.37
C VAL A 273 0.37 5.87 11.37
N TYR A 274 1.43 5.07 11.33
CA TYR A 274 2.79 5.59 11.36
C TYR A 274 3.11 6.38 10.08
N GLN A 275 2.77 5.82 8.92
CA GLN A 275 2.98 6.51 7.64
C GLN A 275 2.08 7.74 7.51
N GLY A 276 0.82 7.63 7.95
CA GLY A 276 -0.12 8.76 7.99
C GLY A 276 0.38 9.89 8.89
N PHE A 277 0.91 9.56 10.06
CA PHE A 277 1.50 10.54 10.98
C PHE A 277 2.68 11.30 10.36
N ALA A 278 3.63 10.59 9.75
CA ALA A 278 4.79 11.21 9.12
C ALA A 278 4.38 12.10 7.93
N ALA A 279 3.43 11.65 7.11
CA ALA A 279 2.89 12.44 6.00
C ALA A 279 2.11 13.67 6.48
N LEU A 280 1.30 13.52 7.53
CA LEU A 280 0.53 14.62 8.11
C LEU A 280 1.43 15.71 8.65
N LEU A 281 2.50 15.38 9.38
CA LEU A 281 3.46 16.38 9.85
C LEU A 281 4.10 17.16 8.69
N ARG A 282 4.52 16.47 7.62
CA ARG A 282 5.02 17.14 6.41
C ARG A 282 3.96 18.05 5.78
N ARG A 283 2.69 17.63 5.78
CA ARG A 283 1.57 18.40 5.23
C ARG A 283 1.27 19.65 6.04
N GLU A 284 1.38 19.56 7.36
CA GLU A 284 1.21 20.69 8.29
C GLU A 284 2.42 21.66 8.29
N GLY A 285 3.44 21.41 7.47
CA GLY A 285 4.53 22.35 7.23
C GLY A 285 5.82 22.04 7.98
N ALA A 286 6.01 20.81 8.48
CA ALA A 286 7.28 20.37 9.05
C ALA A 286 8.46 20.61 8.08
N VAL A 287 9.54 21.21 8.59
CA VAL A 287 10.76 21.57 7.83
C VAL A 287 12.00 20.82 8.32
N ASP A 288 13.07 20.73 7.54
CA ASP A 288 14.31 20.15 8.05
C ASP A 288 14.97 21.06 9.11
N TRP A 289 15.46 20.47 10.22
CA TRP A 289 15.97 21.26 11.34
C TRP A 289 17.35 21.88 11.12
N ILE A 290 18.06 21.54 10.06
CA ILE A 290 19.33 22.19 9.71
C ILE A 290 19.07 23.27 8.68
N THR A 291 18.38 22.93 7.58
CA THR A 291 18.23 23.85 6.45
C THR A 291 17.05 24.80 6.59
N GLY A 292 16.05 24.45 7.40
CA GLY A 292 14.77 25.16 7.48
C GLY A 292 13.91 25.00 6.23
N GLU A 293 14.31 24.12 5.30
CA GLU A 293 13.59 23.90 4.05
C GLU A 293 12.35 23.04 4.27
N GLU A 294 11.29 23.37 3.55
CA GLU A 294 10.08 22.54 3.49
C GLU A 294 10.44 21.12 3.02
N ILE A 295 9.91 20.11 3.71
CA ILE A 295 10.05 18.71 3.31
C ILE A 295 9.12 18.42 2.12
N ASN A 296 9.51 18.92 0.94
CA ASN A 296 8.93 18.56 -0.34
C ASN A 296 9.49 17.21 -0.83
N ASP A 297 9.06 16.76 -2.01
CA ASP A 297 9.49 15.47 -2.55
C ASP A 297 10.97 15.42 -2.90
N VAL A 298 11.56 16.49 -3.42
CA VAL A 298 13.01 16.56 -3.72
C VAL A 298 13.82 16.32 -2.44
N ILE A 299 13.57 17.13 -1.41
CA ILE A 299 14.23 17.02 -0.09
C ILE A 299 13.94 15.64 0.53
N TYR A 300 12.71 15.15 0.43
CA TYR A 300 12.34 13.83 0.95
C TYR A 300 13.26 12.72 0.47
N PHE A 301 13.57 12.69 -0.83
CA PHE A 301 14.40 11.64 -1.41
C PHE A 301 15.90 11.92 -1.30
N GLU A 302 16.35 13.15 -1.51
CA GLU A 302 17.78 13.50 -1.49
C GLU A 302 18.36 13.42 -0.07
N GLU A 303 17.61 13.92 0.92
CA GLU A 303 18.04 13.98 2.32
C GLU A 303 17.60 12.75 3.14
N GLN A 304 16.97 11.77 2.48
CA GLN A 304 16.53 10.49 3.06
C GLN A 304 15.72 10.71 4.34
N ILE A 305 14.63 11.46 4.23
CA ILE A 305 13.77 11.78 5.36
C ILE A 305 13.15 10.49 5.92
N ASP A 306 13.34 10.25 7.22
CA ASP A 306 12.69 9.17 7.96
C ASP A 306 12.20 9.71 9.32
N SER A 307 11.37 8.94 10.01
CA SER A 307 10.82 9.31 11.30
C SER A 307 11.74 8.88 12.44
N HIS A 308 12.35 9.90 13.06
CA HIS A 308 13.38 9.78 14.09
C HIS A 308 12.88 10.29 15.44
N HIS A 309 13.59 9.90 16.52
CA HIS A 309 13.20 10.33 17.86
C HIS A 309 13.65 11.77 18.13
N ILE A 310 12.79 12.57 18.76
CA ILE A 310 13.14 13.94 19.18
C ILE A 310 14.05 13.89 20.40
N PHE A 311 13.61 13.23 21.47
CA PHE A 311 14.46 12.83 22.58
C PHE A 311 15.13 11.49 22.22
N PRO A 312 16.46 11.44 22.07
CA PRO A 312 17.12 10.21 21.60
C PRO A 312 16.94 9.03 22.54
N VAL A 313 16.89 7.83 21.97
CA VAL A 313 16.64 6.57 22.70
C VAL A 313 17.66 6.38 23.83
N ASP A 314 18.94 6.60 23.55
CA ASP A 314 20.00 6.42 24.54
C ASP A 314 19.91 7.42 25.69
N TRP A 315 19.48 8.66 25.41
CA TRP A 315 19.21 9.64 26.45
C TRP A 315 18.02 9.20 27.30
N CYS A 316 16.90 8.80 26.68
CA CYS A 316 15.70 8.35 27.39
C CYS A 316 15.98 7.14 28.30
N ARG A 317 16.80 6.18 27.82
CA ARG A 317 17.23 5.03 28.62
C ARG A 317 18.04 5.43 29.85
N LYS A 318 18.95 6.39 29.73
CA LYS A 318 19.75 6.90 30.86
C LYS A 318 18.89 7.61 31.91
N GLN A 319 17.82 8.27 31.47
CA GLN A 319 16.84 8.92 32.36
C GLN A 319 15.81 7.95 32.96
N GLY A 320 15.87 6.65 32.63
CA GLY A 320 14.93 5.65 33.13
C GLY A 320 13.51 5.78 32.58
N ILE A 321 13.33 6.43 31.43
CA ILE A 321 12.00 6.61 30.81
C ILE A 321 11.54 5.29 30.19
N ASP A 322 10.27 4.93 30.39
CA ASP A 322 9.70 3.68 29.86
C ASP A 322 9.79 3.64 28.31
N PRO A 323 10.34 2.55 27.71
CA PRO A 323 10.30 2.31 26.26
C PRO A 323 8.93 2.44 25.61
N LYS A 324 7.83 2.20 26.33
CA LYS A 324 6.47 2.43 25.85
C LYS A 324 6.19 3.91 25.61
N ILE A 325 6.80 4.80 26.36
CA ILE A 325 6.59 6.24 26.26
C ILE A 325 7.55 6.83 25.22
N TYR A 326 8.85 6.56 25.30
CA TYR A 326 9.80 7.22 24.39
C TYR A 326 9.81 6.66 22.96
N ASN A 327 9.32 5.45 22.70
CA ASN A 327 9.24 4.90 21.33
C ASN A 327 7.91 5.21 20.61
N CYS A 328 6.98 5.93 21.24
CA CYS A 328 5.69 6.26 20.63
C CYS A 328 5.79 7.40 19.60
N LEU A 329 4.68 7.71 18.93
CA LEU A 329 4.63 8.74 17.90
C LEU A 329 4.86 10.15 18.46
N VAL A 330 4.50 10.42 19.72
CA VAL A 330 4.72 11.72 20.38
C VAL A 330 6.20 12.09 20.40
N ASN A 331 7.10 11.11 20.54
CA ASN A 331 8.54 11.35 20.51
C ASN A 331 9.13 11.17 19.10
N ARG A 332 8.34 11.20 18.02
CA ARG A 332 8.83 11.00 16.65
C ARG A 332 8.51 12.17 15.74
N THR A 333 9.36 12.38 14.74
CA THR A 333 9.18 13.45 13.76
C THR A 333 9.96 13.15 12.48
N PRO A 334 9.51 13.57 11.29
CA PRO A 334 10.27 13.39 10.05
C PRO A 334 11.51 14.28 10.09
N LEU A 335 12.70 13.68 9.95
CA LEU A 335 13.99 14.37 9.91
C LEU A 335 14.86 13.79 8.81
N SER A 336 15.76 14.59 8.24
CA SER A 336 16.79 14.08 7.35
C SER A 336 17.77 13.16 8.07
N ALA A 337 18.40 12.26 7.31
CA ALA A 337 19.48 11.42 7.82
C ALA A 337 20.65 12.26 8.37
N LYS A 338 20.89 13.45 7.79
CA LYS A 338 21.90 14.42 8.25
C LYS A 338 21.52 15.03 9.59
N THR A 339 20.29 15.52 9.73
CA THR A 339 19.74 16.04 11.00
C THR A 339 19.79 15.00 12.11
N ASN A 340 19.34 13.77 11.83
CA ASN A 340 19.39 12.69 12.80
C ASN A 340 20.83 12.34 13.24
N LYS A 341 21.84 12.45 12.35
CA LYS A 341 23.26 12.26 12.72
C LYS A 341 23.77 13.35 13.67
N ILE A 342 23.33 14.60 13.52
CA ILE A 342 23.74 15.70 14.42
C ILE A 342 23.15 15.49 15.81
N ILE A 343 21.87 15.15 15.88
CA ILE A 343 21.15 14.82 17.11
C ILE A 343 21.86 13.67 17.84
N GLY A 344 22.13 12.58 17.12
CA GLY A 344 22.84 11.42 17.67
C GLY A 344 22.18 10.89 18.95
N SER A 345 22.97 10.68 20.00
CA SER A 345 22.52 10.22 21.32
C SER A 345 22.48 11.33 22.38
N LYS A 346 22.57 12.60 21.96
CA LYS A 346 22.69 13.77 22.84
C LYS A 346 21.35 14.13 23.48
N ALA A 347 21.41 14.81 24.63
CA ALA A 347 20.24 15.48 25.18
C ALA A 347 19.75 16.58 24.22
N PRO A 348 18.44 16.89 24.17
CA PRO A 348 17.94 18.03 23.42
C PRO A 348 18.65 19.34 23.66
N SER A 349 18.86 19.73 24.93
CA SER A 349 19.61 20.93 25.29
C SER A 349 21.03 20.97 24.70
N ALA A 350 21.64 19.81 24.47
CA ALA A 350 22.97 19.70 23.90
C ALA A 350 22.96 19.75 22.36
N TYR A 351 22.09 19.01 21.68
CA TYR A 351 22.06 19.08 20.21
C TYR A 351 21.49 20.42 19.71
N LEU A 352 20.63 21.10 20.48
CA LEU A 352 20.13 22.43 20.12
C LEU A 352 21.29 23.45 20.05
N LYS A 353 22.23 23.40 20.99
CA LYS A 353 23.46 24.22 20.94
C LYS A 353 24.30 23.92 19.69
N ASP A 354 24.35 22.65 19.26
CA ASP A 354 25.05 22.28 18.04
C ASP A 354 24.38 22.84 16.78
N LEU A 355 23.05 22.94 16.78
CA LEU A 355 22.30 23.60 15.70
C LEU A 355 22.53 25.12 15.71
N GLU A 356 22.53 25.74 16.89
CA GLU A 356 22.84 27.17 17.05
C GLU A 356 24.25 27.52 16.54
N MET A 357 25.25 26.72 16.92
CA MET A 357 26.64 26.89 16.44
C MET A 357 26.80 26.75 14.92
N ARG A 358 25.83 26.12 14.24
CA ARG A 358 25.82 25.97 12.78
C ARG A 358 25.13 27.13 12.05
N GLY A 359 24.82 28.20 12.77
CA GLY A 359 24.29 29.44 12.21
C GLY A 359 22.77 29.57 12.32
N MET A 360 22.09 28.68 13.06
CA MET A 360 20.68 28.81 13.34
C MET A 360 20.47 29.75 14.52
N ASN A 361 19.85 30.91 14.31
CA ASN A 361 19.48 31.78 15.43
C ASN A 361 18.29 31.19 16.20
N THR A 362 18.08 31.66 17.44
CA THR A 362 17.04 31.12 18.34
C THR A 362 15.62 31.29 17.78
N GLU A 363 15.32 32.39 17.10
CA GLU A 363 14.01 32.65 16.49
C GLU A 363 13.69 31.67 15.36
N ASN A 364 14.67 31.38 14.49
CA ASN A 364 14.53 30.39 13.44
C ASN A 364 14.37 28.98 14.03
N LEU A 365 15.14 28.66 15.07
CA LEU A 365 15.04 27.37 15.74
C LEU A 365 13.67 27.14 16.38
N ASP A 366 13.09 28.19 16.98
CA ASP A 366 11.74 28.14 17.57
C ASP A 366 10.68 27.90 16.48
N ASN A 367 10.71 28.67 15.38
CA ASN A 367 9.80 28.48 14.25
C ASN A 367 9.92 27.08 13.62
N ILE A 368 11.14 26.57 13.48
CA ILE A 368 11.42 25.22 12.99
C ILE A 368 10.77 24.19 13.92
N LEU A 369 11.01 24.25 15.22
CA LEU A 369 10.46 23.28 16.17
C LEU A 369 8.93 23.36 16.25
N LEU A 370 8.36 24.56 16.20
CA LEU A 370 6.92 24.78 16.16
C LEU A 370 6.26 24.14 14.94
N SER A 371 6.94 24.09 13.78
CA SER A 371 6.44 23.36 12.59
C SER A 371 6.27 21.84 12.81
N HIS A 372 6.91 21.30 13.86
CA HIS A 372 6.77 19.91 14.29
C HIS A 372 5.92 19.75 15.57
N TYR A 373 5.26 20.82 16.01
CA TYR A 373 4.51 20.89 17.26
C TYR A 373 5.41 20.63 18.47
N VAL A 374 6.56 21.32 18.53
CA VAL A 374 7.53 21.22 19.62
C VAL A 374 7.91 22.60 20.10
N GLU A 375 7.82 22.82 21.41
CA GLU A 375 8.25 24.06 22.04
C GLU A 375 9.75 24.04 22.33
N LEU A 376 10.47 25.07 21.88
CA LEU A 376 11.92 25.19 22.09
C LEU A 376 12.31 25.16 23.57
N GLN A 377 11.57 25.88 24.43
CA GLN A 377 11.90 26.02 25.85
C GLN A 377 11.88 24.68 26.59
N VAL A 378 11.00 23.78 26.18
CA VAL A 378 10.84 22.46 26.78
C VAL A 378 12.03 21.56 26.44
N LEU A 379 12.48 21.61 25.19
CA LEU A 379 13.70 20.91 24.76
C LEU A 379 14.96 21.49 25.41
N GLN A 380 15.06 22.81 25.56
CA GLN A 380 16.21 23.46 26.22
C GLN A 380 16.40 23.02 27.68
N LYS A 381 15.31 22.68 28.37
CA LYS A 381 15.31 22.18 29.75
C LYS A 381 15.43 20.65 29.84
N ASP A 382 15.51 19.95 28.71
CA ASP A 382 15.42 18.50 28.63
C ASP A 382 14.16 17.93 29.33
N ASN A 383 13.07 18.72 29.40
CA ASN A 383 11.87 18.35 30.14
C ASN A 383 10.98 17.41 29.32
N PHE A 384 11.30 16.12 29.35
CA PHE A 384 10.58 15.12 28.58
C PHE A 384 9.08 15.04 28.93
N GLN A 385 8.71 15.21 30.21
CA GLN A 385 7.32 15.09 30.64
C GLN A 385 6.46 16.21 30.08
N GLU A 386 6.91 17.46 30.19
CA GLU A 386 6.23 18.62 29.62
C GLU A 386 6.16 18.51 28.09
N PHE A 387 7.26 18.10 27.44
CA PHE A 387 7.30 17.88 25.98
C PHE A 387 6.24 16.87 25.55
N PHE A 388 6.17 15.76 26.26
CA PHE A 388 5.28 14.68 25.93
C PHE A 388 3.83 15.13 26.05
N GLN A 389 3.49 15.88 27.10
CA GLN A 389 2.14 16.35 27.33
C GLN A 389 1.70 17.37 26.28
N THR A 390 2.46 18.47 26.09
CA THR A 390 2.05 19.54 25.18
C THR A 390 2.01 19.07 23.73
N ARG A 391 3.00 18.26 23.33
CA ARG A 391 3.02 17.70 21.97
C ARG A 391 1.92 16.67 21.76
N ALA A 392 1.61 15.82 22.75
CA ALA A 392 0.52 14.86 22.61
C ALA A 392 -0.83 15.54 22.31
N GLU A 393 -1.13 16.64 23.00
CA GLU A 393 -2.32 17.46 22.81
C GLU A 393 -2.42 17.98 21.37
N GLU A 394 -1.36 18.65 20.91
CA GLU A 394 -1.28 19.19 19.54
C GLU A 394 -1.40 18.10 18.47
N LEU A 395 -0.73 16.96 18.68
CA LEU A 395 -0.80 15.84 17.74
C LEU A 395 -2.20 15.24 17.66
N MET A 396 -2.91 15.11 18.79
CA MET A 396 -4.30 14.66 18.79
C MET A 396 -5.20 15.65 18.06
N TYR A 397 -4.99 16.96 18.27
CA TYR A 397 -5.75 18.00 17.59
C TYR A 397 -5.58 17.95 16.06
N ILE A 398 -4.36 17.87 15.55
CA ILE A 398 -4.12 17.86 14.09
C ILE A 398 -4.62 16.57 13.42
N ILE A 399 -4.52 15.43 14.11
CA ILE A 399 -5.08 14.17 13.63
C ILE A 399 -6.61 14.27 13.56
N GLY A 400 -7.23 14.83 14.61
CA GLY A 400 -8.67 15.10 14.63
C GLY A 400 -9.11 16.00 13.48
N ARG A 401 -8.43 17.12 13.25
CA ARG A 401 -8.69 18.01 12.11
C ARG A 401 -8.58 17.28 10.77
N ALA A 402 -7.53 16.49 10.56
CA ALA A 402 -7.33 15.73 9.32
C ALA A 402 -8.45 14.72 9.06
N MET A 403 -8.95 14.07 10.12
CA MET A 403 -10.10 13.15 10.06
C MET A 403 -11.46 13.87 10.02
N GLY A 404 -11.49 15.19 10.25
CA GLY A 404 -12.71 15.94 10.48
C GLY A 404 -13.50 15.39 11.67
N LYS A 405 -12.80 15.11 12.77
CA LYS A 405 -13.36 14.58 14.02
C LYS A 405 -12.82 15.37 15.20
N ASP A 406 -13.66 15.55 16.20
CA ASP A 406 -13.23 16.04 17.50
C ASP A 406 -12.71 14.85 18.31
N LEU A 407 -11.41 14.85 18.58
CA LEU A 407 -10.77 13.78 19.34
C LEU A 407 -10.55 14.32 20.76
N ASN A 408 -11.47 13.96 21.67
CA ASN A 408 -11.37 14.38 23.07
C ASN A 408 -10.04 13.92 23.67
N PHE A 409 -9.30 14.89 24.19
CA PHE A 409 -8.08 14.64 24.95
C PHE A 409 -8.42 14.73 26.45
N GLU A 410 -8.76 13.58 27.05
CA GLU A 410 -8.81 13.49 28.51
C GLU A 410 -7.46 12.95 29.00
N LEU A 411 -6.58 13.86 29.45
CA LEU A 411 -5.51 13.48 30.36
C LEU A 411 -6.15 12.84 31.58
N GLN A 412 -6.02 11.51 31.69
CA GLN A 412 -6.17 10.86 32.99
C GLN A 412 -5.08 11.46 33.88
N ARG A 413 -5.49 12.42 34.73
CA ARG A 413 -4.64 13.11 35.70
C ARG A 413 -4.06 12.16 36.73
#